data_AF-A0A933QC05-F1
#
_entry.id   AF-A0A933QC05-F1
#
_cell.length_a   1.000
_cell.length_b   1.000
_cell.length_c   1.000
_cell.angle_alpha   90.00
_cell.angle_beta   90.00
_cell.angle_gamma   90.00
#
_symmetry.space_group_name_H-M   'P 1'
#
loop_
_entity.id
_entity.type
_entity.pdbx_description
1 polymer ?
#
loop_
_entity_poly.entity_id
_entity_poly.type
_entity_poly.pdbx_seq_one_letter_code
_entity_poly.pdbx_strand_id
1 'polypeptide(L)'
;MTAGTPVSNGKSGSLRRNAGLLAVVLLSVVLLTVLFVRAGSVSHDVHHRYTLDLRSLREADAELDAEVLASRLELSRNYDALTSHVQRAVLFGDRIAAVPGFLGDRDHVAVRAAARDMQALVREKNTLVDHFKRDSAVLRNSLAYFPAAVNAYFGTPHGAAVGQAVGRYARHVLAYA
;
A
#
# COMPACT_ATOMS: atom_id res chain seq x y z
N MET A 1 23.67 -82.25 50.86
CA MET A 1 22.71 -82.27 49.73
C MET A 1 21.51 -81.45 50.16
N THR A 2 21.06 -80.38 49.53
CA THR A 2 21.46 -79.57 48.36
C THR A 2 20.81 -78.20 48.56
N ALA A 3 21.57 -77.13 48.36
CA ALA A 3 21.10 -75.76 48.31
C ALA A 3 20.26 -75.50 47.03
N GLY A 4 19.38 -74.51 47.06
CA GLY A 4 18.69 -74.02 45.87
C GLY A 4 17.60 -73.00 46.20
N THR A 5 17.98 -71.72 46.16
CA THR A 5 17.20 -70.51 46.48
C THR A 5 16.05 -70.20 45.49
N PRO A 6 15.04 -69.41 45.91
CA PRO A 6 14.05 -68.85 45.01
C PRO A 6 14.61 -67.60 44.29
N VAL A 7 14.49 -67.57 42.96
CA VAL A 7 14.81 -66.39 42.14
C VAL A 7 13.71 -65.34 42.33
N SER A 8 14.06 -64.24 43.02
CA SER A 8 13.21 -63.08 43.27
C SER A 8 13.06 -62.18 42.02
N ASN A 9 11.82 -61.79 41.77
CA ASN A 9 11.32 -60.96 40.67
C ASN A 9 11.91 -59.53 40.65
N GLY A 10 12.84 -59.27 39.73
CA GLY A 10 13.43 -57.94 39.48
C GLY A 10 12.76 -57.09 38.38
N LYS A 11 11.50 -57.36 37.99
CA LYS A 11 10.86 -56.69 36.84
C LYS A 11 10.10 -55.38 37.16
N SER A 12 9.78 -55.08 38.42
CA SER A 12 8.91 -53.93 38.75
C SER A 12 9.62 -52.56 38.73
N GLY A 13 10.92 -52.51 39.04
CA GLY A 13 11.69 -51.25 39.12
C GLY A 13 12.04 -50.64 37.77
N SER A 14 12.26 -51.45 36.73
CA SER A 14 12.64 -50.98 35.39
C SER A 14 11.45 -50.38 34.63
N LEU A 15 10.23 -50.93 34.78
CA LEU A 15 9.04 -50.40 34.12
C LEU A 15 8.67 -48.98 34.59
N ARG A 16 8.75 -48.70 35.90
CA ARG A 16 8.48 -47.35 36.44
C ARG A 16 9.52 -46.32 36.00
N ARG A 17 10.79 -46.74 35.91
CA ARG A 17 11.90 -45.89 35.44
C ARG A 17 11.80 -45.60 33.95
N ASN A 18 11.43 -46.60 33.15
CA ASN A 18 11.22 -46.46 31.71
C ASN A 18 9.98 -45.61 31.40
N ALA A 19 8.90 -45.74 32.18
CA ALA A 19 7.72 -44.88 32.07
C ALA A 19 8.04 -43.40 32.38
N GLY A 20 8.86 -43.14 33.41
CA GLY A 20 9.32 -41.78 33.72
C GLY A 20 10.18 -41.18 32.61
N LEU A 21 11.10 -41.97 32.03
CA LEU A 21 11.92 -41.54 30.89
C LEU A 21 11.07 -41.22 29.65
N LEU A 22 10.08 -42.08 29.34
CA LEU A 22 9.15 -41.83 28.25
C LEU A 22 8.36 -40.54 28.47
N ALA A 23 7.87 -40.28 29.68
CA ALA A 23 7.14 -39.05 30.00
C ALA A 23 8.01 -37.79 29.84
N VAL A 24 9.28 -37.83 30.26
CA VAL A 24 10.22 -36.71 30.09
C VAL A 24 10.54 -36.45 28.63
N VAL A 25 10.75 -37.50 27.83
CA VAL A 25 10.98 -37.36 26.38
C VAL A 25 9.75 -36.76 25.70
N LEU A 26 8.55 -37.24 26.05
CA LEU A 26 7.30 -36.73 25.49
C LEU A 26 7.08 -35.26 25.85
N LEU A 27 7.32 -34.90 27.11
CA LEU A 27 7.26 -33.50 27.57
C LEU A 27 8.27 -32.62 26.83
N SER A 28 9.50 -33.10 26.63
CA SER A 28 10.55 -32.37 25.93
C SER A 28 10.20 -32.16 24.45
N VAL A 29 9.66 -33.18 23.79
CA VAL A 29 9.18 -33.07 22.41
C VAL A 29 8.06 -32.05 22.31
N VAL A 30 7.04 -32.14 23.18
CA VAL A 30 5.93 -31.16 23.20
C VAL A 30 6.46 -29.74 23.44
N LEU A 31 7.36 -29.56 24.39
CA LEU A 31 7.94 -28.26 24.71
C LEU A 31 8.72 -27.70 23.50
N LEU A 32 9.56 -28.52 22.87
CA LEU A 32 10.32 -28.13 21.68
C LEU A 32 9.41 -27.81 20.50
N THR A 33 8.35 -28.60 20.28
CA THR A 33 7.34 -28.31 19.24
C THR A 33 6.63 -26.98 19.50
N VAL A 34 6.23 -26.71 20.75
CA VAL A 34 5.63 -25.43 21.13
C VAL A 34 6.61 -24.27 20.92
N LEU A 35 7.87 -24.42 21.35
CA LEU A 35 8.91 -23.39 21.17
C LEU A 35 9.20 -23.13 19.69
N PHE A 36 9.30 -24.20 18.88
CA PHE A 36 9.55 -24.11 17.44
C PHE A 36 8.41 -23.40 16.71
N VAL A 37 7.15 -23.76 17.01
CA VAL A 37 5.98 -23.10 16.44
C VAL A 37 5.95 -21.63 16.85
N ARG A 38 6.22 -21.30 18.11
CA ARG A 38 6.17 -19.93 18.62
C ARG A 38 7.30 -19.04 18.10
N ALA A 39 8.50 -19.61 17.91
CA ALA A 39 9.68 -18.87 17.45
C ALA A 39 9.73 -18.70 15.92
N GLY A 40 9.34 -19.72 15.15
CA GLY A 40 9.49 -19.73 13.69
C GLY A 40 8.30 -19.16 12.92
N SER A 41 7.06 -19.41 13.34
CA SER A 41 5.89 -19.02 12.51
C SER A 41 5.55 -17.53 12.60
N VAL A 42 5.61 -16.95 13.81
CA VAL A 42 5.19 -15.57 14.05
C VAL A 42 6.12 -14.55 13.37
N SER A 43 7.43 -14.81 13.35
CA SER A 43 8.41 -13.90 12.73
C SER A 43 8.33 -13.92 11.20
N HIS A 44 8.16 -15.11 10.59
CA HIS A 44 8.03 -15.26 9.14
C HIS A 44 6.75 -14.61 8.60
N ASP A 45 5.61 -14.81 9.26
CA ASP A 45 4.34 -14.21 8.82
C ASP A 45 4.36 -12.68 8.90
N VAL A 46 4.94 -12.12 9.97
CA VAL A 46 5.05 -10.66 10.13
C VAL A 46 6.03 -10.06 9.14
N HIS A 47 7.17 -10.70 8.90
CA HIS A 47 8.13 -10.27 7.89
C HIS A 47 7.54 -10.31 6.47
N HIS A 48 6.84 -11.40 6.14
CA HIS A 48 6.19 -11.55 4.85
C HIS A 48 5.12 -10.48 4.63
N ARG A 49 4.24 -10.25 5.62
CA ARG A 49 3.21 -9.19 5.57
C ARG A 49 3.82 -7.81 5.38
N TYR A 50 4.86 -7.47 6.15
CA TYR A 50 5.52 -6.16 6.04
C TYR A 50 6.16 -5.96 4.65
N THR A 51 6.77 -7.02 4.09
CA THR A 51 7.33 -6.98 2.74
C THR A 51 6.25 -6.84 1.67
N LEU A 52 5.09 -7.49 1.84
CA LEU A 52 3.94 -7.32 0.98
C LEU A 52 3.39 -5.89 1.05
N ASP A 53 3.23 -5.30 2.24
CA ASP A 53 2.76 -3.93 2.38
C ASP A 53 3.71 -2.93 1.68
N LEU A 54 5.03 -3.11 1.81
CA LEU A 54 6.05 -2.32 1.08
C LEU A 54 5.90 -2.43 -0.44
N ARG A 55 5.66 -3.64 -0.94
CA ARG A 55 5.45 -3.89 -2.37
C ARG A 55 4.15 -3.25 -2.84
N SER A 56 3.06 -3.43 -2.10
CA SER A 56 1.76 -2.86 -2.44
C SER A 56 1.75 -1.32 -2.39
N LEU A 57 2.54 -0.70 -1.50
CA LEU A 57 2.75 0.74 -1.55
C LEU A 57 3.40 1.17 -2.87
N ARG A 58 4.48 0.49 -3.29
CA ARG A 58 5.16 0.79 -4.56
C ARG A 58 4.26 0.60 -5.78
N GLU A 59 3.46 -0.46 -5.78
CA GLU A 59 2.49 -0.72 -6.85
C GLU A 59 1.43 0.39 -6.90
N ALA A 60 0.84 0.76 -5.76
CA ALA A 60 -0.13 1.86 -5.69
C ALA A 60 0.47 3.21 -6.12
N ASP A 61 1.74 3.46 -5.79
CA ASP A 61 2.45 4.68 -6.16
C ASP A 61 2.71 4.77 -7.68
N ALA A 62 3.12 3.67 -8.30
CA ALA A 62 3.36 3.61 -9.74
C ALA A 62 2.06 3.74 -10.54
N GLU A 63 0.97 3.12 -10.09
CA GLU A 63 -0.34 3.29 -10.71
C GLU A 63 -0.88 4.72 -10.56
N LEU A 64 -0.65 5.34 -9.40
CA LEU A 64 -1.00 6.74 -9.17
C LEU A 64 -0.27 7.65 -10.19
N ASP A 65 1.03 7.45 -10.37
CA ASP A 65 1.82 8.25 -11.33
C ASP A 65 1.36 8.04 -12.77
N ALA A 66 1.07 6.80 -13.15
CA ALA A 66 0.54 6.48 -14.47
C ALA A 66 -0.82 7.16 -14.71
N GLU A 67 -1.72 7.14 -13.72
CA GLU A 67 -3.05 7.75 -13.83
C GLU A 67 -2.98 9.29 -13.86
N VAL A 68 -2.09 9.92 -13.08
CA VAL A 68 -1.83 11.37 -13.16
C VAL A 68 -1.32 11.75 -14.55
N LEU A 69 -0.37 10.99 -15.09
CA LEU A 69 0.18 11.24 -16.42
C LEU A 69 -0.89 11.05 -17.50
N ALA A 70 -1.67 9.97 -17.43
CA ALA A 70 -2.77 9.72 -18.35
C ALA A 70 -3.83 10.83 -18.28
N SER A 71 -4.14 11.33 -17.08
CA SER A 71 -5.07 12.46 -16.89
C SER A 71 -4.55 13.74 -17.54
N ARG A 72 -3.25 14.04 -17.35
CA ARG A 72 -2.61 15.22 -17.94
C ARG A 72 -2.58 15.18 -19.47
N LEU A 73 -2.45 13.99 -20.06
CA LEU A 73 -2.49 13.77 -21.50
C LEU A 73 -3.92 13.62 -22.05
N GLU A 74 -4.93 13.84 -21.21
CA GLU A 74 -6.36 13.64 -21.52
C GLU A 74 -6.71 12.21 -21.97
N LEU A 75 -5.83 11.24 -21.74
CA LEU A 75 -6.01 9.83 -22.07
C LEU A 75 -6.95 9.12 -21.09
N SER A 76 -7.00 9.58 -19.84
CA SER A 76 -7.94 9.09 -18.82
C SER A 76 -8.66 10.25 -18.15
N ARG A 77 -9.94 10.02 -17.83
CA ARG A 77 -10.79 10.96 -17.07
C ARG A 77 -11.29 10.34 -15.77
N ASN A 78 -10.67 9.25 -15.34
CA ASN A 78 -11.12 8.46 -14.20
C ASN A 78 -10.52 8.98 -12.88
N TYR A 79 -11.04 10.12 -12.41
CA TYR A 79 -10.64 10.68 -11.12
C TYR A 79 -10.99 9.77 -9.92
N ASP A 80 -11.91 8.82 -10.10
CA ASP A 80 -12.26 7.83 -9.08
C ASP A 80 -11.14 6.79 -8.93
N ALA A 81 -10.57 6.32 -10.04
CA ALA A 81 -9.38 5.46 -10.02
C ALA A 81 -8.21 6.18 -9.32
N LEU A 82 -7.96 7.43 -9.69
CA LEU A 82 -6.91 8.25 -9.07
C LEU A 82 -7.09 8.35 -7.55
N THR A 83 -8.34 8.57 -7.09
CA THR A 83 -8.68 8.62 -5.66
C THR A 83 -8.47 7.27 -4.97
N SER A 84 -8.78 6.17 -5.64
CA SER A 84 -8.54 4.81 -5.13
C SER A 84 -7.04 4.53 -4.94
N HIS A 85 -6.20 4.84 -5.94
CA HIS A 85 -4.74 4.63 -5.84
C HIS A 85 -4.13 5.45 -4.68
N VAL A 86 -4.55 6.70 -4.53
CA VAL A 86 -4.17 7.55 -3.39
C VAL A 86 -4.55 6.92 -2.05
N GLN A 87 -5.80 6.46 -1.90
CA GLN A 87 -6.26 5.86 -0.65
C GLN A 87 -5.47 4.59 -0.30
N ARG A 88 -5.13 3.78 -1.31
CA ARG A 88 -4.26 2.61 -1.12
C ARG A 88 -2.86 3.01 -0.67
N ALA A 89 -2.25 4.02 -1.30
CA ALA A 89 -0.92 4.49 -0.93
C ALA A 89 -0.88 5.00 0.53
N VAL A 90 -1.88 5.78 0.96
CA VAL A 90 -1.99 6.24 2.36
C VAL A 90 -2.14 5.06 3.30
N LEU A 91 -3.02 4.10 2.98
CA LEU A 91 -3.27 2.92 3.81
C LEU A 91 -2.01 2.07 3.99
N PHE A 92 -1.25 1.80 2.93
CA PHE A 92 0.00 1.04 3.04
C PHE A 92 1.11 1.85 3.74
N GLY A 93 1.18 3.16 3.51
CA GLY A 93 2.08 4.04 4.25
C GLY A 93 1.83 4.01 5.76
N ASP A 94 0.57 4.05 6.19
CA ASP A 94 0.18 3.95 7.59
C ASP A 94 0.51 2.57 8.19
N ARG A 95 0.37 1.48 7.42
CA ARG A 95 0.77 0.13 7.85
C ARG A 95 2.28 -0.02 8.02
N ILE A 96 3.06 0.50 7.07
CA ILE A 96 4.53 0.44 7.09
C ILE A 96 5.09 1.28 8.25
N ALA A 97 4.41 2.36 8.65
CA ALA A 97 4.78 3.14 9.83
C ALA A 97 4.77 2.31 11.14
N ALA A 98 3.96 1.24 11.19
CA ALA A 98 3.96 0.28 12.30
C ALA A 98 5.10 -0.74 12.14
N VAL A 99 6.31 -0.32 12.49
CA VAL A 99 7.52 -1.15 12.35
C VAL A 99 7.43 -2.44 13.17
N PRO A 100 7.72 -3.62 12.57
CA PRO A 100 7.68 -4.90 13.26
C PRO A 100 8.72 -5.07 14.37
N GLY A 101 8.34 -5.78 15.43
CA GLY A 101 9.23 -6.11 16.56
C GLY A 101 10.26 -7.22 16.29
N PHE A 102 10.37 -7.74 15.07
CA PHE A 102 11.41 -8.72 14.73
C PHE A 102 12.78 -8.07 14.47
N LEU A 103 12.83 -6.75 14.32
CA LEU A 103 14.07 -5.98 14.13
C LEU A 103 14.77 -5.77 15.48
N GLY A 104 16.11 -5.77 15.48
CA GLY A 104 16.88 -5.35 16.65
C GLY A 104 16.70 -3.85 16.93
N ASP A 105 16.98 -3.40 18.16
CA ASP A 105 16.66 -2.04 18.62
C ASP A 105 17.19 -0.93 17.72
N ARG A 106 18.43 -1.05 17.23
CA ARG A 106 19.06 -0.06 16.33
C ARG A 106 18.34 0.01 14.98
N ASP A 107 18.10 -1.14 14.36
CA ASP A 107 17.43 -1.23 13.06
C ASP A 107 15.97 -0.79 13.17
N HIS A 108 15.32 -1.12 14.28
CA HIS A 108 13.95 -0.72 14.55
C HIS A 108 13.81 0.82 14.63
N VAL A 109 14.76 1.52 15.25
CA VAL A 109 14.78 3.00 15.28
C VAL A 109 14.98 3.58 13.88
N ALA A 110 15.96 3.06 13.13
CA ALA A 110 16.26 3.54 11.78
C ALA A 110 15.10 3.32 10.80
N VAL A 111 14.53 2.10 10.78
CA VAL A 111 13.38 1.76 9.94
C VAL A 111 12.15 2.58 10.34
N ARG A 112 11.94 2.86 11.63
CA ARG A 112 10.83 3.70 12.09
C ARG A 112 10.97 5.15 11.67
N ALA A 113 12.19 5.68 11.63
CA ALA A 113 12.42 7.01 11.07
C ALA A 113 12.08 7.02 9.58
N ALA A 114 12.67 6.12 8.79
CA ALA A 114 12.42 6.03 7.35
C ALA A 114 10.95 5.78 6.99
N ALA A 115 10.24 4.95 7.76
CA ALA A 115 8.82 4.68 7.54
C ALA A 115 7.94 5.91 7.80
N ARG A 116 8.29 6.74 8.81
CA ARG A 116 7.59 8.01 9.08
C ARG A 116 7.86 9.05 7.99
N ASP A 117 9.10 9.14 7.53
CA ASP A 117 9.45 10.05 6.43
C ASP A 117 8.70 9.66 5.15
N MET A 118 8.67 8.36 4.83
CA MET A 118 7.87 7.83 3.72
C MET A 118 6.39 8.17 3.86
N GLN A 119 5.80 7.96 5.05
CA GLN A 119 4.40 8.29 5.32
C GLN A 119 4.12 9.79 5.11
N ALA A 120 5.03 10.66 5.53
CA ALA A 120 4.91 12.10 5.31
C ALA A 120 4.94 12.44 3.82
N LEU A 121 5.87 11.86 3.05
CA LEU A 121 5.97 12.05 1.60
C LEU A 121 4.71 11.56 0.86
N VAL A 122 4.14 10.43 1.26
CA VAL A 122 2.88 9.93 0.69
C VAL A 122 1.72 10.91 0.92
N ARG A 123 1.65 11.53 2.11
CA ARG A 123 0.62 12.53 2.44
C ARG A 123 0.82 13.84 1.68
N GLU A 124 2.07 14.26 1.50
CA GLU A 124 2.40 15.42 0.68
C GLU A 124 2.02 15.17 -0.79
N LYS A 125 2.40 14.01 -1.36
CA LYS A 125 2.00 13.61 -2.72
C LYS A 125 0.48 13.60 -2.89
N ASN A 126 -0.26 13.08 -1.92
CA ASN A 126 -1.73 13.13 -1.93
C ASN A 126 -2.24 14.58 -2.04
N THR A 127 -1.70 15.48 -1.22
CA THR A 127 -2.08 16.90 -1.26
C THR A 127 -1.84 17.50 -2.65
N LEU A 128 -0.71 17.20 -3.28
CA LEU A 128 -0.39 17.64 -4.65
C LEU A 128 -1.36 17.06 -5.68
N VAL A 129 -1.74 15.79 -5.57
CA VAL A 129 -2.73 15.16 -6.45
C VAL A 129 -4.10 15.82 -6.31
N ASP A 130 -4.51 16.18 -5.09
CA ASP A 130 -5.76 16.91 -4.86
C ASP A 130 -5.74 18.33 -5.42
N HIS A 131 -4.60 19.02 -5.40
CA HIS A 131 -4.43 20.29 -6.12
C HIS A 131 -4.54 20.10 -7.63
N PHE A 132 -3.83 19.12 -8.19
CA PHE A 132 -3.89 18.78 -9.61
C PHE A 132 -5.33 18.50 -10.08
N LYS A 133 -6.10 17.71 -9.31
CA LYS A 133 -7.51 17.41 -9.60
C LYS A 133 -8.36 18.68 -9.64
N ARG A 134 -8.19 19.57 -8.66
CA ARG A 134 -8.93 20.84 -8.58
C ARG A 134 -8.62 21.74 -9.78
N ASP A 135 -7.35 21.94 -10.08
CA ASP A 135 -6.93 22.80 -11.18
C ASP A 135 -7.40 22.25 -12.53
N SER A 136 -7.29 20.93 -12.72
CA SER A 136 -7.80 20.26 -13.93
C SER A 136 -9.31 20.39 -14.06
N ALA A 137 -10.07 20.28 -12.98
CA ALA A 137 -11.51 20.46 -12.99
C ALA A 137 -11.90 21.91 -13.34
N VAL A 138 -11.23 22.91 -12.74
CA VAL A 138 -11.47 24.33 -13.04
C VAL A 138 -11.20 24.63 -14.51
N LEU A 139 -10.06 24.19 -15.04
CA LEU A 139 -9.71 24.40 -16.44
C LEU A 139 -10.76 23.77 -17.36
N ARG A 140 -11.13 22.51 -17.12
CA ARG A 140 -12.11 21.80 -17.96
C ARG A 140 -13.50 22.44 -17.89
N ASN A 141 -13.95 22.83 -16.71
CA ASN A 141 -15.23 23.51 -16.55
C ASN A 141 -15.23 24.85 -17.30
N SER A 142 -14.12 25.59 -17.22
CA SER A 142 -13.96 26.86 -17.93
C SER A 142 -13.96 26.67 -19.44
N LEU A 143 -13.23 25.67 -19.96
CA LEU A 143 -13.20 25.34 -21.39
C LEU A 143 -14.56 24.85 -21.90
N ALA A 144 -15.32 24.10 -21.09
CA ALA A 144 -16.66 23.67 -21.45
C ALA A 144 -17.68 24.82 -21.46
N TYR A 145 -17.54 25.77 -20.52
CA TYR A 145 -18.44 26.91 -20.41
C TYR A 145 -18.16 28.00 -21.46
N PHE A 146 -16.89 28.18 -21.83
CA PHE A 146 -16.45 29.28 -22.70
C PHE A 146 -17.21 29.39 -24.03
N PRO A 147 -17.43 28.32 -24.82
CA PRO A 147 -18.20 28.40 -26.06
C PRO A 147 -19.64 28.89 -25.84
N ALA A 148 -20.31 28.43 -24.78
CA ALA A 148 -21.67 28.85 -24.46
C ALA A 148 -21.74 30.33 -24.09
N ALA A 149 -20.78 30.80 -23.27
CA ALA A 149 -20.68 32.22 -22.91
C ALA A 149 -20.40 33.12 -24.11
N VAL A 150 -19.49 32.70 -25.00
CA VAL A 150 -19.19 33.42 -26.24
C VAL A 150 -20.40 33.47 -27.17
N ASN A 151 -21.10 32.35 -27.35
CA ASN A 151 -22.30 32.31 -28.19
C ASN A 151 -23.41 33.22 -27.65
N ALA A 152 -23.61 33.23 -26.32
CA ALA A 152 -24.54 34.15 -25.68
C ALA A 152 -24.13 35.62 -25.89
N TYR A 153 -22.85 35.93 -25.78
CA TYR A 153 -22.33 37.28 -26.02
C TYR A 153 -22.52 37.71 -27.48
N PHE A 154 -22.22 36.85 -28.46
CA PHE A 154 -22.42 37.13 -29.88
C PHE A 154 -23.89 37.33 -30.27
N GLY A 155 -24.84 36.84 -29.47
CA GLY A 155 -26.27 37.15 -29.63
C GLY A 155 -26.64 38.60 -29.30
N THR A 156 -25.74 39.38 -28.67
CA THR A 156 -25.95 40.80 -28.37
C THR A 156 -25.52 41.70 -29.55
N PRO A 157 -26.08 42.92 -29.71
CA PRO A 157 -25.69 43.83 -30.79
C PRO A 157 -24.19 44.18 -30.79
N HIS A 158 -23.61 44.39 -29.61
CA HIS A 158 -22.18 44.65 -29.46
C HIS A 158 -21.34 43.40 -29.76
N GLY A 159 -21.78 42.23 -29.27
CA GLY A 159 -21.08 40.97 -29.53
C GLY A 159 -21.12 40.54 -31.00
N ALA A 160 -22.20 40.83 -31.73
CA ALA A 160 -22.29 40.54 -33.16
C ALA A 160 -21.23 41.30 -33.97
N ALA A 161 -20.98 42.58 -33.64
CA ALA A 161 -19.92 43.37 -34.28
C ALA A 161 -18.52 42.80 -34.01
N VAL A 162 -18.27 42.36 -32.77
CA VAL A 162 -17.01 41.70 -32.39
C VAL A 162 -16.87 40.35 -33.10
N GLY A 163 -17.91 39.53 -33.15
CA GLY A 163 -17.91 38.23 -33.83
C GLY A 163 -17.59 38.36 -35.32
N GLN A 164 -18.14 39.37 -36.01
CA GLN A 164 -17.81 39.65 -37.41
C GLN A 164 -16.36 40.10 -37.60
N ALA A 165 -15.80 40.88 -36.66
CA ALA A 165 -14.39 41.28 -36.69
C ALA A 165 -13.46 40.06 -36.50
N VAL A 166 -13.75 39.21 -35.51
CA VAL A 166 -13.00 37.95 -35.26
C VAL A 166 -13.08 37.02 -36.47
N GLY A 167 -14.26 36.84 -37.07
CA GLY A 167 -14.43 36.01 -38.26
C GLY A 167 -13.68 36.55 -39.49
N ARG A 168 -13.59 37.88 -39.66
CA ARG A 168 -12.74 38.48 -40.72
C ARG A 168 -11.26 38.22 -40.47
N TYR A 169 -10.80 38.37 -39.23
CA TYR A 169 -9.42 38.10 -38.85
C TYR A 169 -9.04 36.63 -39.06
N ALA A 170 -9.86 35.69 -38.57
CA ALA A 170 -9.62 34.25 -38.75
C ALA A 170 -9.51 33.85 -40.23
N ARG A 171 -10.38 34.39 -41.09
CA ARG A 171 -10.30 34.18 -42.54
C ARG A 171 -9.03 34.75 -43.15
N HIS A 172 -8.56 35.92 -42.71
CA HIS A 172 -7.28 36.46 -43.17
C HIS A 172 -6.11 35.56 -42.76
N VAL A 173 -6.04 35.15 -41.49
CA VAL A 173 -4.94 34.29 -41.02
C VAL A 173 -4.94 32.94 -41.75
N LEU A 174 -6.10 32.32 -41.96
CA LEU A 174 -6.21 31.02 -42.65
C LEU A 174 -6.01 31.11 -44.17
N ALA A 175 -6.23 32.28 -44.77
CA ALA A 175 -5.97 32.46 -46.20
C ALA A 175 -4.48 32.68 -46.52
N TYR A 176 -3.66 32.99 -45.50
CA TYR A 176 -2.23 33.27 -45.64
C TYR A 176 -1.33 32.28 -44.86
N ALA A 177 -1.90 31.17 -44.36
CA ALA A 177 -1.17 30.05 -43.74
C ALA A 177 -1.10 28.87 -44.72
#